data_AF-A0A946CG01-F1
#
_entry.id   AF-A0A946CG01-F1
#
_cell.length_a   1.000
_cell.length_b   1.000
_cell.length_c   1.000
_cell.angle_alpha   90.00
_cell.angle_beta   90.00
_cell.angle_gamma   90.00
#
_symmetry.space_group_name_H-M   'P 1'
#
loop_
_entity.id
_entity.type
_entity.pdbx_description
1 polymer ?
#
loop_
_entity_poly.entity_id
_entity_poly.type
_entity_poly.pdbx_seq_one_letter_code
_entity_poly.pdbx_strand_id
1 'polypeptide(L)'
;YVFWIDWLEVERITTEDEPLPEGMEAVVRLLNSEKLVEERSEEGLFIHQTDGIKAQKIRIINPDAGDNDFLHLREVQVMSKGKNIALEGTASQSSTHGNENERGAKSAIDGDMKTINHTSNMAKSGEWWEVDFGREVAIDEIRIYNRNDSPTTESRLKNYTLEISDAKGAAQGKNYPRTLELAACFKEFSTQAFRGEKVDQSFIDRLLNYYQNKRKVDGLTHREALTSTLAIVLSSPMFLYKSESSLQDQQIIRQQELAQRLSYFLWSAPADATLTRLANAGKLSDSKVLRQQTDRLLDDPRSTAMIHGLVHQWLDMERLDFFNVNLIKHRTYDNSVKMAVRDEVYETSSFLLEENRSMTELLSADYVVINNLLAQFYGIPDVEGDRFRKVTLPNNSPRGGLLGMAAIHLMGGNGDESSPVERGAWVLRKLLHQPPPPAPANVPNLARLSDKVLTTRDRLKAHQELPQCASCHRKIDPIGFGLENFNAVGLWRTENRYETSGKDQEKKTWKIDPSGQIHNGPTFSDYFDLRDHIASQKDAFATSFTSAVIEYGMGRPIGFSDQTLINEIVKQSKDKNYTFRTFFHALIQHEQFKRK
;
A
#
# COMPACT_ATOMS: atom_id res chain seq x y z
N TYR A 1 -1.96 1.32 -2.85
CA TYR A 1 -0.92 0.86 -3.79
C TYR A 1 -0.14 -0.31 -3.20
N VAL A 2 0.40 -0.20 -1.98
CA VAL A 2 1.08 -1.28 -1.25
C VAL A 2 0.29 -2.59 -1.26
N PHE A 3 -1.02 -2.54 -1.01
CA PHE A 3 -1.92 -3.72 -1.06
C PHE A 3 -1.90 -4.53 -2.37
N TRP A 4 -1.72 -3.91 -3.55
CA TRP A 4 -1.71 -4.64 -4.82
C TRP A 4 -0.33 -5.26 -5.10
N ILE A 5 0.74 -4.65 -4.57
CA ILE A 5 2.12 -5.08 -4.74
C ILE A 5 2.43 -6.22 -3.76
N ASP A 6 2.07 -6.05 -2.48
CA ASP A 6 2.22 -7.08 -1.44
C ASP A 6 1.51 -8.38 -1.83
N TRP A 7 0.38 -8.30 -2.53
CA TRP A 7 -0.35 -9.49 -2.97
C TRP A 7 0.35 -10.27 -4.09
N LEU A 8 1.03 -9.57 -5.01
CA LEU A 8 1.79 -10.23 -6.08
C LEU A 8 3.11 -10.83 -5.58
N GLU A 9 3.67 -10.28 -4.50
CA GLU A 9 4.96 -10.72 -3.94
C GLU A 9 4.84 -11.77 -2.82
N VAL A 10 3.78 -11.76 -2.00
CA VAL A 10 3.82 -12.42 -0.66
C VAL A 10 2.98 -13.70 -0.55
N GLU A 11 2.50 -14.31 -1.64
CA GLU A 11 1.70 -15.55 -1.57
C GLU A 11 0.56 -15.51 -0.52
N ARG A 12 -0.04 -14.32 -0.28
CA ARG A 12 -1.06 -14.21 0.77
C ARG A 12 -2.27 -15.04 0.38
N ILE A 13 -2.46 -16.17 1.06
CA ILE A 13 -3.74 -16.85 1.15
C ILE A 13 -4.69 -15.85 1.80
N THR A 14 -5.81 -15.55 1.13
CA THR A 14 -6.88 -14.74 1.69
C THR A 14 -7.23 -15.24 3.10
N THR A 15 -6.92 -14.46 4.13
CA THR A 15 -7.54 -14.63 5.45
C THR A 15 -8.89 -13.93 5.44
N GLU A 16 -9.82 -14.36 6.30
CA GLU A 16 -11.17 -13.77 6.41
C GLU A 16 -11.16 -12.26 6.73
N ASP A 17 -10.03 -11.72 7.18
CA ASP A 17 -9.89 -10.35 7.70
C ASP A 17 -9.53 -9.28 6.64
N GLU A 18 -9.15 -9.65 5.41
CA GLU A 18 -8.85 -8.70 4.31
C GLU A 18 -9.53 -9.12 2.99
N PRO A 19 -10.63 -8.46 2.56
CA PRO A 19 -11.29 -8.80 1.29
C PRO A 19 -10.38 -8.47 0.09
N LEU A 20 -10.43 -9.33 -0.94
CA LEU A 20 -9.70 -9.11 -2.19
C LEU A 20 -10.08 -7.76 -2.82
N PRO A 21 -9.11 -6.95 -3.27
CA PRO A 21 -9.42 -5.75 -4.04
C PRO A 21 -10.27 -6.07 -5.27
N GLU A 22 -11.24 -5.22 -5.60
CA GLU A 22 -11.98 -5.31 -6.87
C GLU A 22 -10.99 -5.34 -8.05
N GLY A 23 -11.08 -6.36 -8.90
CA GLY A 23 -10.15 -6.62 -10.01
C GLY A 23 -9.07 -7.68 -9.74
N MET A 24 -8.79 -8.02 -8.48
CA MET A 24 -7.91 -9.14 -8.13
C MET A 24 -8.64 -10.50 -8.16
N GLU A 25 -9.97 -10.51 -8.05
CA GLU A 25 -10.75 -11.76 -8.12
C GLU A 25 -10.56 -12.53 -9.43
N ALA A 26 -10.50 -11.82 -10.57
CA ALA A 26 -10.19 -12.42 -11.86
C ALA A 26 -8.78 -13.03 -11.89
N VAL A 27 -7.80 -12.33 -11.31
CA VAL A 27 -6.40 -12.80 -11.22
C VAL A 27 -6.31 -14.04 -10.33
N VAL A 28 -6.95 -14.04 -9.16
CA VAL A 28 -6.97 -15.17 -8.23
C VAL A 28 -7.60 -16.41 -8.86
N ARG A 29 -8.68 -16.25 -9.64
CA ARG A 29 -9.28 -17.36 -10.40
C ARG A 29 -8.28 -17.99 -11.38
N LEU A 30 -7.49 -17.18 -12.08
CA LEU A 30 -6.48 -17.67 -13.01
C LEU A 30 -5.28 -18.31 -12.29
N LEU A 31 -4.77 -17.68 -11.23
CA LEU A 31 -3.68 -18.23 -10.41
C LEU A 31 -4.01 -19.58 -9.78
N ASN A 32 -5.29 -19.84 -9.50
CA ASN A 32 -5.79 -21.10 -8.94
C ASN A 32 -6.16 -22.14 -10.01
N SER A 33 -6.12 -21.80 -11.30
CA SER A 33 -6.41 -22.72 -12.42
C SER A 33 -5.26 -23.68 -12.73
N GLU A 34 -4.07 -23.42 -12.17
CA GLU A 34 -2.81 -24.12 -12.48
C GLU A 34 -2.58 -25.40 -11.63
N LYS A 35 -3.63 -26.07 -11.15
CA LYS A 35 -3.47 -27.31 -10.36
C LYS A 35 -3.05 -28.55 -11.17
N LEU A 36 -2.43 -28.39 -12.34
CA LEU A 36 -1.79 -29.48 -13.08
C LEU A 36 -0.30 -29.17 -13.25
N VAL A 37 0.52 -29.94 -12.54
CA VAL A 37 1.98 -29.89 -12.57
C VAL A 37 2.44 -30.42 -13.93
N GLU A 38 3.03 -29.56 -14.76
CA GLU A 38 3.78 -29.97 -15.95
C GLU A 38 5.14 -30.53 -15.47
N GLU A 39 5.19 -31.83 -15.18
CA GLU A 39 6.42 -32.51 -14.81
C GLU A 39 7.16 -32.93 -16.09
N ARG A 40 8.23 -32.21 -16.43
CA ARG A 40 9.16 -32.59 -17.51
C ARG A 40 10.02 -33.75 -17.02
N SER A 41 9.64 -34.98 -17.34
CA SER A 41 10.34 -36.14 -16.79
C SER A 41 11.59 -36.56 -17.56
N GLU A 42 11.68 -36.40 -18.90
CA GLU A 42 12.86 -36.73 -19.75
C GLU A 42 12.87 -35.93 -21.10
N GLU A 43 13.99 -35.92 -21.85
CA GLU A 43 14.14 -35.24 -23.15
C GLU A 43 13.05 -35.64 -24.17
N GLY A 44 12.22 -34.68 -24.61
CA GLY A 44 11.12 -34.88 -25.55
C GLY A 44 9.82 -35.51 -25.01
N LEU A 45 9.62 -35.64 -23.69
CA LEU A 45 8.36 -36.15 -23.10
C LEU A 45 7.61 -35.05 -22.32
N PHE A 46 6.31 -34.89 -22.62
CA PHE A 46 5.38 -34.05 -21.87
C PHE A 46 4.29 -34.90 -21.23
N ILE A 47 4.08 -34.74 -19.93
CA ILE A 47 3.07 -35.49 -19.16
C ILE A 47 2.01 -34.52 -18.66
N HIS A 48 0.75 -34.80 -18.98
CA HIS A 48 -0.42 -34.08 -18.52
C HIS A 48 -1.26 -34.99 -17.64
N GLN A 49 -1.29 -34.74 -16.33
CA GLN A 49 -2.26 -35.39 -15.45
C GLN A 49 -3.64 -34.79 -15.70
N THR A 50 -4.68 -35.62 -15.71
CA THR A 50 -6.05 -35.18 -16.04
C THR A 50 -7.12 -35.64 -15.04
N ASP A 51 -6.70 -36.40 -14.01
CA ASP A 51 -7.52 -36.78 -12.85
C ASP A 51 -8.86 -37.45 -13.20
N GLY A 52 -8.87 -38.30 -14.23
CA GLY A 52 -10.03 -39.11 -14.60
C GLY A 52 -11.08 -38.36 -15.42
N ILE A 53 -10.69 -37.30 -16.13
CA ILE A 53 -11.59 -36.50 -16.95
C ILE A 53 -12.30 -37.36 -18.01
N LYS A 54 -13.61 -37.12 -18.21
CA LYS A 54 -14.36 -37.78 -19.26
C LYS A 54 -14.26 -36.98 -20.55
N ALA A 55 -13.77 -37.62 -21.60
CA ALA A 55 -13.65 -37.00 -22.92
C ALA A 55 -13.78 -38.05 -24.03
N GLN A 56 -14.09 -37.60 -25.24
CA GLN A 56 -14.10 -38.45 -26.43
C GLN A 56 -12.91 -38.14 -27.36
N LYS A 57 -12.44 -36.89 -27.39
CA LYS A 57 -11.40 -36.44 -28.30
C LYS A 57 -10.26 -35.78 -27.54
N ILE A 58 -9.04 -36.04 -27.99
CA ILE A 58 -7.85 -35.28 -27.63
C ILE A 58 -7.25 -34.71 -28.90
N ARG A 59 -6.99 -33.40 -28.92
CA ARG A 59 -6.37 -32.71 -30.04
C ARG A 59 -5.14 -31.95 -29.58
N ILE A 60 -4.05 -32.13 -30.30
CA ILE A 60 -2.78 -31.42 -30.15
C ILE A 60 -2.67 -30.49 -31.34
N ILE A 61 -2.61 -29.18 -31.07
CA ILE A 61 -2.54 -28.15 -32.11
C ILE A 61 -1.17 -27.50 -32.01
N ASN A 62 -0.46 -27.39 -33.12
CA ASN A 62 0.65 -26.46 -33.26
C ASN A 62 0.11 -25.14 -33.85
N PRO A 63 -0.19 -24.11 -33.02
CA PRO A 63 -0.72 -22.84 -33.51
C PRO A 63 0.29 -22.09 -34.37
N ASP A 64 1.58 -22.35 -34.15
CA ASP A 64 2.70 -21.71 -34.85
C ASP A 64 3.04 -22.37 -36.19
N ALA A 65 2.32 -23.42 -36.62
CA ALA A 65 2.57 -24.05 -37.92
C ALA A 65 2.53 -22.99 -39.04
N GLY A 66 3.44 -23.06 -40.01
CA GLY A 66 3.65 -22.01 -41.03
C GLY A 66 5.14 -21.77 -41.30
N ASP A 67 5.53 -21.46 -42.54
CA ASP A 67 6.93 -21.23 -42.95
C ASP A 67 7.94 -22.30 -42.45
N ASN A 68 7.81 -23.55 -42.93
CA ASN A 68 8.62 -24.71 -42.51
C ASN A 68 8.35 -25.26 -41.10
N ASP A 69 7.31 -24.80 -40.40
CA ASP A 69 6.90 -25.35 -39.11
C ASP A 69 5.68 -26.29 -39.23
N PHE A 70 5.74 -27.43 -38.56
CA PHE A 70 4.80 -28.55 -38.70
C PHE A 70 4.66 -29.33 -37.38
N LEU A 71 3.58 -30.08 -37.25
CA LEU A 71 3.36 -30.96 -36.10
C LEU A 71 3.93 -32.34 -36.40
N HIS A 72 4.78 -32.82 -35.50
CA HIS A 72 5.35 -34.15 -35.56
C HIS A 72 5.42 -34.75 -34.16
N LEU A 73 4.81 -35.91 -33.99
CA LEU A 73 4.72 -36.60 -32.73
C LEU A 73 5.25 -38.01 -32.97
N ARG A 74 6.08 -38.45 -32.03
CA ARG A 74 6.61 -39.81 -32.04
C ARG A 74 5.59 -40.77 -31.46
N GLU A 75 4.94 -40.38 -30.37
CA GLU A 75 3.88 -41.17 -29.75
C GLU A 75 3.01 -40.28 -28.87
N VAL A 76 1.73 -40.58 -28.78
CA VAL A 76 0.77 -40.00 -27.86
C VAL A 76 0.11 -41.14 -27.10
N GLN A 77 0.38 -41.23 -25.81
CA GLN A 77 -0.27 -42.20 -24.94
C GLN A 77 -1.38 -41.51 -24.16
N VAL A 78 -2.54 -42.15 -24.12
CA VAL A 78 -3.68 -41.68 -23.36
C VAL A 78 -3.98 -42.77 -22.35
N MET A 79 -3.72 -42.51 -21.08
CA MET A 79 -3.75 -43.50 -20.03
C MET A 79 -5.10 -43.47 -19.31
N SER A 80 -5.69 -44.65 -19.14
CA SER A 80 -6.89 -44.88 -18.34
C SER A 80 -6.70 -46.15 -17.52
N LYS A 81 -6.78 -46.04 -16.20
CA LYS A 81 -6.54 -47.10 -15.21
C LYS A 81 -5.23 -47.84 -15.46
N GLY A 82 -4.19 -47.11 -15.81
CA GLY A 82 -2.86 -47.64 -16.13
C GLY A 82 -2.72 -48.30 -17.51
N LYS A 83 -3.74 -48.25 -18.38
CA LYS A 83 -3.70 -48.77 -19.75
C LYS A 83 -3.63 -47.63 -20.77
N ASN A 84 -2.74 -47.72 -21.77
CA ASN A 84 -2.77 -46.82 -22.93
C ASN A 84 -3.97 -47.16 -23.82
N ILE A 85 -5.01 -46.34 -23.77
CA ILE A 85 -6.23 -46.45 -24.59
C ILE A 85 -6.10 -45.77 -25.95
N ALA A 86 -5.06 -44.98 -26.19
CA ALA A 86 -4.83 -44.31 -27.48
C ALA A 86 -4.77 -45.30 -28.65
N LEU A 87 -4.23 -46.51 -28.41
CA LEU A 87 -4.10 -47.60 -29.39
C LEU A 87 -5.45 -48.07 -29.98
N GLU A 88 -6.56 -47.82 -29.28
CA GLU A 88 -7.92 -48.19 -29.70
C GLU A 88 -8.65 -47.02 -30.38
N GLY A 89 -8.05 -45.83 -30.41
CA GLY A 89 -8.62 -44.62 -30.97
C GLY A 89 -8.47 -44.52 -32.49
N THR A 90 -9.27 -43.65 -33.09
CA THR A 90 -9.13 -43.27 -34.50
C THR A 90 -8.38 -41.95 -34.57
N ALA A 91 -7.13 -41.98 -35.05
CA ALA A 91 -6.32 -40.79 -35.22
C ALA A 91 -6.59 -40.11 -36.56
N SER A 92 -6.58 -38.78 -36.56
CA SER A 92 -6.66 -37.91 -37.74
C SER A 92 -5.74 -36.70 -37.54
N GLN A 93 -5.37 -36.04 -38.64
CA GLN A 93 -4.54 -34.84 -38.60
C GLN A 93 -4.95 -33.88 -39.71
N SER A 94 -4.66 -32.60 -39.54
CA SER A 94 -4.99 -31.53 -40.49
C SER A 94 -4.43 -31.75 -41.89
N SER A 95 -3.21 -32.30 -41.98
CA SER A 95 -2.54 -32.61 -43.23
C SER A 95 -1.41 -33.61 -43.02
N THR A 96 -0.89 -34.19 -44.09
CA THR A 96 0.21 -35.17 -44.02
C THR A 96 1.34 -34.78 -44.96
N HIS A 97 2.58 -34.80 -44.46
CA HIS A 97 3.76 -34.57 -45.28
C HIS A 97 4.25 -35.89 -45.89
N GLY A 98 3.96 -36.10 -47.18
CA GLY A 98 4.38 -37.28 -47.92
C GLY A 98 3.33 -38.39 -47.89
N ASN A 99 3.74 -39.62 -47.62
CA ASN A 99 2.88 -40.81 -47.68
C ASN A 99 2.08 -41.01 -46.37
N GLU A 100 0.75 -41.11 -46.49
CA GLU A 100 -0.15 -41.37 -45.36
C GLU A 100 0.18 -42.68 -44.63
N ASN A 101 0.66 -43.69 -45.35
CA ASN A 101 1.01 -44.98 -44.76
C ASN A 101 2.30 -44.94 -43.93
N GLU A 102 3.11 -43.88 -44.06
CA GLU A 102 4.38 -43.73 -43.34
C GLU A 102 4.31 -42.65 -42.26
N ARG A 103 3.55 -41.57 -42.51
CA ARG A 103 3.54 -40.35 -41.70
C ARG A 103 2.14 -39.86 -41.32
N GLY A 104 1.13 -40.69 -41.57
CA GLY A 104 -0.26 -40.41 -41.23
C GLY A 104 -0.49 -40.32 -39.72
N ALA A 105 -1.67 -39.86 -39.34
CA ALA A 105 -2.01 -39.59 -37.94
C ALA A 105 -1.88 -40.82 -37.03
N LYS A 106 -2.11 -42.02 -37.58
CA LYS A 106 -2.07 -43.28 -36.83
C LYS A 106 -0.67 -43.60 -36.29
N SER A 107 0.38 -43.10 -36.93
CA SER A 107 1.76 -43.31 -36.49
C SER A 107 2.08 -42.67 -35.13
N ALA A 108 1.22 -41.82 -34.58
CA ALA A 108 1.38 -41.26 -33.24
C ALA A 108 0.66 -42.07 -32.15
N ILE A 109 -0.05 -43.15 -32.49
CA ILE A 109 -0.80 -44.01 -31.54
C ILE A 109 -0.68 -45.49 -31.90
N ASP A 110 0.38 -45.89 -32.59
CA ASP A 110 0.57 -47.28 -33.02
C ASP A 110 1.34 -48.11 -31.98
N GLY A 111 1.86 -47.47 -30.92
CA GLY A 111 2.65 -48.11 -29.88
C GLY A 111 4.10 -48.36 -30.27
N ASP A 112 4.56 -47.90 -31.44
CA ASP A 112 5.94 -48.00 -31.89
C ASP A 112 6.65 -46.65 -31.75
N MET A 113 7.54 -46.56 -30.76
CA MET A 113 8.35 -45.35 -30.49
C MET A 113 9.32 -44.97 -31.64
N LYS A 114 9.35 -45.70 -32.76
CA LYS A 114 10.17 -45.40 -33.94
C LYS A 114 9.38 -44.73 -35.06
N THR A 115 8.05 -44.82 -35.05
CA THR A 115 7.20 -44.18 -36.05
C THR A 115 6.96 -42.73 -35.64
N ILE A 116 6.64 -41.89 -36.62
CA ILE A 116 6.46 -40.47 -36.43
C ILE A 116 5.34 -40.01 -37.36
N ASN A 117 4.29 -39.39 -36.81
CA ASN A 117 3.35 -38.65 -37.64
C ASN A 117 3.99 -37.32 -38.07
N HIS A 118 3.61 -36.81 -39.24
CA HIS A 118 4.18 -35.57 -39.72
C HIS A 118 3.16 -34.80 -40.55
N THR A 119 2.76 -33.63 -40.08
CA THR A 119 1.87 -32.76 -40.84
C THR A 119 2.62 -31.99 -41.93
N SER A 120 1.91 -31.47 -42.93
CA SER A 120 2.50 -30.78 -44.09
C SER A 120 3.40 -29.62 -43.67
N ASN A 121 4.52 -29.48 -44.38
CA ASN A 121 5.43 -28.33 -44.28
C ASN A 121 4.97 -27.10 -45.10
N MET A 122 3.80 -27.17 -45.74
CA MET A 122 3.22 -26.11 -46.59
C MET A 122 1.94 -25.49 -45.98
N ALA A 123 1.72 -25.69 -44.69
CA ALA A 123 0.55 -25.20 -43.96
C ALA A 123 0.52 -23.66 -43.85
N LYS A 124 -0.68 -23.07 -43.85
CA LYS A 124 -0.86 -21.62 -43.64
C LYS A 124 -0.84 -21.22 -42.16
N SER A 125 -1.38 -22.07 -41.28
CA SER A 125 -1.21 -22.07 -39.81
C SER A 125 -2.21 -23.01 -39.12
N GLY A 126 -1.86 -23.49 -37.92
CA GLY A 126 -2.75 -24.27 -37.06
C GLY A 126 -2.84 -25.76 -37.39
N GLU A 127 -1.71 -26.39 -37.73
CA GLU A 127 -1.68 -27.84 -37.94
C GLU A 127 -2.01 -28.56 -36.64
N TRP A 128 -2.86 -29.59 -36.73
CA TRP A 128 -3.35 -30.32 -35.58
C TRP A 128 -3.33 -31.83 -35.83
N TRP A 129 -3.23 -32.57 -34.73
CA TRP A 129 -3.41 -34.00 -34.66
C TRP A 129 -4.49 -34.30 -33.61
N GLU A 130 -5.36 -35.26 -33.86
CA GLU A 130 -6.46 -35.65 -32.97
C GLU A 130 -6.58 -37.16 -32.89
N VAL A 131 -6.92 -37.66 -31.70
CA VAL A 131 -7.45 -39.01 -31.50
C VAL A 131 -8.89 -38.94 -31.01
N ASP A 132 -9.79 -39.66 -31.69
CA ASP A 132 -11.20 -39.81 -31.34
C ASP A 132 -11.47 -41.26 -30.88
N PHE A 133 -11.98 -41.42 -29.66
CA PHE A 133 -12.31 -42.72 -29.08
C PHE A 133 -13.69 -43.26 -29.51
N GLY A 134 -14.49 -42.46 -30.23
CA GLY A 134 -15.86 -42.80 -30.65
C GLY A 134 -16.88 -42.83 -29.50
N ARG A 135 -16.43 -42.69 -28.26
CA ARG A 135 -17.22 -42.66 -27.02
C ARG A 135 -16.50 -41.89 -25.93
N GLU A 136 -17.21 -41.48 -24.90
CA GLU A 136 -16.58 -40.93 -23.70
C GLU A 136 -15.78 -42.00 -22.95
N VAL A 137 -14.54 -41.66 -22.65
CA VAL A 137 -13.60 -42.45 -21.86
C VAL A 137 -13.07 -41.60 -20.72
N ALA A 138 -12.81 -42.21 -19.57
CA ALA A 138 -12.11 -41.55 -18.47
C ALA A 138 -10.61 -41.57 -18.78
N ILE A 139 -9.96 -40.41 -18.68
CA ILE A 139 -8.56 -40.21 -19.00
C ILE A 139 -7.89 -39.79 -17.70
N ASP A 140 -6.87 -40.53 -17.28
CA ASP A 140 -6.12 -40.23 -16.07
C ASP A 140 -4.89 -39.38 -16.41
N GLU A 141 -4.24 -39.67 -17.53
CA GLU A 141 -2.98 -39.03 -17.92
C GLU A 141 -2.81 -39.04 -19.46
N ILE A 142 -2.18 -38.01 -20.01
CA ILE A 142 -1.80 -37.93 -21.42
C ILE A 142 -0.30 -37.72 -21.49
N ARG A 143 0.40 -38.59 -22.22
CA ARG A 143 1.85 -38.49 -22.47
C ARG A 143 2.08 -38.17 -23.94
N ILE A 144 2.80 -37.11 -24.20
CA ILE A 144 3.15 -36.68 -25.56
C ILE A 144 4.65 -36.85 -25.70
N TYR A 145 5.05 -37.78 -26.57
CA TYR A 145 6.43 -37.99 -26.95
C TYR A 145 6.69 -37.25 -28.25
N ASN A 146 7.49 -36.20 -28.16
CA ASN A 146 7.99 -35.50 -29.33
C ASN A 146 9.07 -36.33 -30.05
N ARG A 147 9.26 -36.04 -31.33
CA ARG A 147 10.43 -36.47 -32.08
C ARG A 147 11.68 -35.83 -31.47
N ASN A 148 12.67 -36.65 -31.13
CA ASN A 148 13.88 -36.23 -30.41
C ASN A 148 15.18 -36.69 -31.10
N ASP A 149 15.16 -36.93 -32.41
CA ASP A 149 16.33 -37.37 -33.17
C ASP A 149 17.41 -36.28 -33.33
N SER A 150 17.09 -35.02 -33.05
CA SER A 150 18.05 -33.92 -32.95
C SER A 150 17.50 -32.78 -32.06
N PRO A 151 18.36 -31.93 -31.48
CA PRO A 151 17.90 -30.77 -30.70
C PRO A 151 17.04 -29.78 -31.51
N THR A 152 17.23 -29.71 -32.83
CA THR A 152 16.46 -28.82 -33.73
C THR A 152 15.09 -29.39 -34.11
N THR A 153 14.88 -30.70 -33.97
CA THR A 153 13.57 -31.35 -34.14
C THR A 153 12.82 -31.40 -32.82
N GLU A 154 13.51 -31.68 -31.72
CA GLU A 154 12.93 -31.65 -30.36
C GLU A 154 12.35 -30.27 -30.01
N SER A 155 13.02 -29.21 -30.47
CA SER A 155 12.61 -27.84 -30.15
C SER A 155 11.36 -27.33 -30.88
N ARG A 156 10.76 -28.12 -31.78
CA ARG A 156 9.60 -27.69 -32.58
C ARG A 156 8.26 -27.90 -31.89
N LEU A 157 8.15 -28.85 -30.96
CA LEU A 157 6.94 -29.07 -30.15
C LEU A 157 7.05 -28.34 -28.80
N LYS A 158 7.15 -27.01 -28.82
CA LYS A 158 7.29 -26.19 -27.59
C LYS A 158 6.03 -25.45 -27.15
N ASN A 159 5.13 -25.10 -28.07
CA ASN A 159 3.94 -24.27 -27.78
C ASN A 159 2.64 -24.90 -28.30
N TYR A 160 2.52 -26.22 -28.21
CA TYR A 160 1.30 -26.87 -28.63
C TYR A 160 0.14 -26.53 -27.68
N THR A 161 -1.07 -26.47 -28.21
CA THR A 161 -2.29 -26.45 -27.42
C THR A 161 -2.82 -27.87 -27.31
N LEU A 162 -3.14 -28.29 -26.09
CA LEU A 162 -3.83 -29.56 -25.82
C LEU A 162 -5.32 -29.26 -25.57
N GLU A 163 -6.17 -29.70 -26.48
CA GLU A 163 -7.62 -29.65 -26.33
C GLU A 163 -8.14 -31.04 -25.96
N ILE A 164 -8.94 -31.13 -24.91
CA ILE A 164 -9.64 -32.34 -24.50
C ILE A 164 -11.13 -32.01 -24.63
N SER A 165 -11.93 -32.82 -25.33
CA SER A 165 -13.34 -32.50 -25.60
C SER A 165 -14.28 -33.70 -25.62
N ASP A 166 -15.57 -33.46 -25.41
CA ASP A 166 -16.63 -34.47 -25.45
C ASP A 166 -17.16 -34.74 -26.86
N ALA A 167 -18.18 -35.61 -26.96
CA ALA A 167 -18.85 -35.97 -28.20
C ALA A 167 -19.45 -34.79 -28.99
N LYS A 168 -19.77 -33.69 -28.30
CA LYS A 168 -20.35 -32.48 -28.88
C LYS A 168 -19.28 -31.43 -29.22
N GLY A 169 -18.00 -31.74 -29.00
CA GLY A 169 -16.89 -30.82 -29.16
C GLY A 169 -16.80 -29.78 -28.05
N ALA A 170 -17.51 -29.96 -26.93
CA ALA A 170 -17.34 -29.09 -25.78
C ALA A 170 -16.06 -29.47 -25.04
N ALA A 171 -15.22 -28.47 -24.76
CA ALA A 171 -13.97 -28.67 -24.05
C ALA A 171 -14.24 -29.26 -22.65
N GLN A 172 -13.51 -30.30 -22.31
CA GLN A 172 -13.49 -30.97 -21.03
C GLN A 172 -12.15 -30.63 -20.38
N GLY A 173 -12.18 -29.91 -19.27
CA GLY A 173 -10.98 -29.57 -18.48
C GLY A 173 -10.96 -28.10 -18.08
N LYS A 174 -10.56 -27.81 -16.84
CA LYS A 174 -10.55 -26.45 -16.26
C LYS A 174 -9.17 -25.75 -16.30
N ASN A 175 -8.15 -26.38 -16.90
CA ASN A 175 -6.79 -26.23 -16.38
C ASN A 175 -5.79 -25.49 -17.30
N TYR A 176 -6.25 -24.84 -18.37
CA TYR A 176 -5.46 -23.82 -19.08
C TYR A 176 -6.37 -22.64 -19.45
N PRO A 177 -6.06 -21.41 -19.01
CA PRO A 177 -6.93 -20.30 -19.31
C PRO A 177 -6.86 -19.95 -20.79
N ARG A 178 -8.04 -19.88 -21.41
CA ARG A 178 -8.19 -19.52 -22.82
C ARG A 178 -7.66 -18.09 -23.04
N THR A 179 -7.16 -17.78 -24.24
CA THR A 179 -6.74 -16.41 -24.60
C THR A 179 -7.82 -15.37 -24.28
N LEU A 180 -9.10 -15.73 -24.45
CA LEU A 180 -10.23 -14.87 -24.10
C LEU A 180 -10.37 -14.62 -22.59
N GLU A 181 -10.06 -15.62 -21.75
CA GLU A 181 -10.10 -15.49 -20.28
C GLU A 181 -8.93 -14.65 -19.78
N LEU A 182 -7.74 -14.82 -20.34
CA LEU A 182 -6.59 -13.96 -20.09
C LEU A 182 -6.87 -12.51 -20.52
N ALA A 183 -7.46 -12.30 -21.70
CA ALA A 183 -7.80 -10.98 -22.20
C ALA A 183 -8.82 -10.28 -21.29
N ALA A 184 -9.86 -11.00 -20.87
CA ALA A 184 -10.85 -10.50 -19.94
C ALA A 184 -10.22 -10.14 -18.58
N CYS A 185 -9.36 -11.01 -18.04
CA CYS A 185 -8.65 -10.76 -16.79
C CYS A 185 -7.74 -9.53 -16.88
N PHE A 186 -6.92 -9.42 -17.92
CA PHE A 186 -6.06 -8.25 -18.11
C PHE A 186 -6.85 -6.97 -18.28
N LYS A 187 -8.00 -7.03 -18.95
CA LYS A 187 -8.89 -5.88 -19.10
C LYS A 187 -9.49 -5.45 -17.76
N GLU A 188 -10.04 -6.39 -17.01
CA GLU A 188 -10.65 -6.11 -15.71
C GLU A 188 -9.60 -5.57 -14.72
N PHE A 189 -8.47 -6.25 -14.59
CA PHE A 189 -7.36 -5.85 -13.73
C PHE A 189 -6.83 -4.46 -14.11
N SER A 190 -6.56 -4.23 -15.40
CA SER A 190 -6.02 -2.94 -15.86
C SER A 190 -7.03 -1.81 -15.68
N THR A 191 -8.32 -2.04 -15.94
CA THR A 191 -9.35 -1.03 -15.69
C THR A 191 -9.41 -0.66 -14.21
N GLN A 192 -9.34 -1.63 -13.30
CA GLN A 192 -9.36 -1.34 -11.86
C GLN A 192 -8.06 -0.67 -11.39
N ALA A 193 -6.90 -1.19 -11.81
CA ALA A 193 -5.60 -0.59 -11.53
C ALA A 193 -5.50 0.86 -12.04
N PHE A 194 -6.14 1.15 -13.18
CA PHE A 194 -6.23 2.49 -13.76
C PHE A 194 -7.52 3.22 -13.32
N ARG A 195 -8.09 2.86 -12.16
CA ARG A 195 -9.17 3.59 -11.46
C ARG A 195 -10.46 3.77 -12.28
N GLY A 196 -10.84 2.73 -13.01
CA GLY A 196 -12.03 2.70 -13.85
C GLY A 196 -11.84 3.33 -15.22
N GLU A 197 -10.62 3.75 -15.59
CA GLU A 197 -10.36 4.24 -16.94
C GLU A 197 -10.46 3.12 -17.97
N LYS A 198 -11.02 3.47 -19.13
CA LYS A 198 -11.15 2.54 -20.24
C LYS A 198 -9.77 2.26 -20.80
N VAL A 199 -9.39 0.98 -20.83
CA VAL A 199 -8.12 0.52 -21.38
C VAL A 199 -8.30 0.15 -22.84
N ASP A 200 -7.38 0.63 -23.69
CA ASP A 200 -7.42 0.34 -25.12
C ASP A 200 -7.15 -1.14 -25.41
N GLN A 201 -7.84 -1.66 -26.43
CA GLN A 201 -7.67 -3.05 -26.83
C GLN A 201 -6.21 -3.38 -27.20
N SER A 202 -5.51 -2.44 -27.85
CA SER A 202 -4.09 -2.61 -28.20
C SER A 202 -3.16 -2.72 -26.98
N PHE A 203 -3.54 -2.19 -25.82
CA PHE A 203 -2.80 -2.40 -24.58
C PHE A 203 -3.02 -3.82 -24.06
N ILE A 204 -4.27 -4.31 -24.07
CA ILE A 204 -4.60 -5.68 -23.69
C ILE A 204 -3.89 -6.69 -24.62
N ASP A 205 -3.88 -6.44 -25.92
CA ASP A 205 -3.21 -7.30 -26.90
C ASP A 205 -1.69 -7.34 -26.65
N ARG A 206 -1.07 -6.23 -26.23
CA ARG A 206 0.34 -6.19 -25.82
C ARG A 206 0.60 -7.00 -24.55
N LEU A 207 -0.28 -6.95 -23.55
CA LEU A 207 -0.16 -7.77 -22.35
C LEU A 207 -0.29 -9.26 -22.67
N LEU A 208 -1.24 -9.64 -23.54
CA LEU A 208 -1.37 -11.01 -24.04
C LEU A 208 -0.10 -11.49 -24.74
N ASN A 209 0.43 -10.69 -25.67
CA ASN A 209 1.66 -11.03 -26.38
C ASN A 209 2.85 -11.12 -25.44
N TYR A 210 2.94 -10.24 -24.43
CA TYR A 210 4.01 -10.32 -23.42
C TYR A 210 3.90 -11.58 -22.59
N TYR A 211 2.72 -11.90 -22.07
CA TYR A 211 2.44 -13.14 -21.35
C TYR A 211 2.82 -14.36 -22.20
N GLN A 212 2.39 -14.40 -23.46
CA GLN A 212 2.70 -15.48 -24.40
C GLN A 212 4.20 -15.60 -24.65
N ASN A 213 4.92 -14.49 -24.83
CA ASN A 213 6.37 -14.50 -25.00
C ASN A 213 7.10 -14.99 -23.74
N LYS A 214 6.63 -14.62 -22.53
CA LYS A 214 7.17 -15.15 -21.27
C LYS A 214 6.99 -16.65 -21.14
N ARG A 215 5.88 -17.21 -21.63
CA ARG A 215 5.68 -18.66 -21.73
C ARG A 215 6.58 -19.29 -22.81
N LYS A 216 6.58 -18.72 -24.02
CA LYS A 216 7.17 -19.30 -25.25
C LYS A 216 8.69 -19.18 -25.34
N VAL A 217 9.24 -18.01 -24.99
CA VAL A 217 10.66 -17.69 -25.17
C VAL A 217 11.43 -17.95 -23.89
N ASP A 218 10.88 -17.53 -22.76
CA ASP A 218 11.57 -17.57 -21.46
C ASP A 218 11.28 -18.87 -20.67
N GLY A 219 10.25 -19.63 -21.07
CA GLY A 219 9.89 -20.90 -20.44
C GLY A 219 9.27 -20.77 -19.04
N LEU A 220 8.74 -19.60 -18.69
CA LEU A 220 8.14 -19.37 -17.36
C LEU A 220 6.84 -20.18 -17.16
N THR A 221 6.53 -20.50 -15.90
CA THR A 221 5.24 -21.09 -15.50
C THR A 221 4.06 -20.12 -15.77
N HIS A 222 2.80 -20.59 -15.70
CA HIS A 222 1.64 -19.68 -15.88
C HIS A 222 1.65 -18.60 -14.81
N ARG A 223 1.86 -18.99 -13.55
CA ARG A 223 1.96 -18.05 -12.43
C ARG A 223 3.04 -17.00 -12.65
N GLU A 224 4.27 -17.40 -12.95
CA GLU A 224 5.38 -16.45 -13.16
C GLU A 224 5.15 -15.52 -14.35
N ALA A 225 4.65 -16.04 -15.48
CA ALA A 225 4.33 -15.25 -16.65
C ALA A 225 3.17 -14.29 -16.38
N LEU A 226 2.14 -14.73 -15.65
CA LEU A 226 1.00 -13.91 -15.28
C LEU A 226 1.44 -12.78 -14.34
N THR A 227 2.17 -13.09 -13.27
CA THR A 227 2.73 -12.10 -12.32
C THR A 227 3.61 -11.08 -13.06
N SER A 228 4.51 -11.54 -13.92
CA SER A 228 5.37 -10.65 -14.73
C SER A 228 4.56 -9.73 -15.64
N THR A 229 3.45 -10.22 -16.20
CA THR A 229 2.57 -9.42 -17.07
C THR A 229 1.78 -8.39 -16.27
N LEU A 230 1.26 -8.76 -15.10
CA LEU A 230 0.53 -7.83 -14.21
C LEU A 230 1.46 -6.75 -13.65
N ALA A 231 2.74 -7.06 -13.43
CA ALA A 231 3.74 -6.09 -13.01
C ALA A 231 3.90 -4.93 -14.02
N ILE A 232 3.66 -5.15 -15.32
CA ILE A 232 3.65 -4.08 -16.34
C ILE A 232 2.55 -3.06 -16.04
N VAL A 233 1.36 -3.54 -15.67
CA VAL A 233 0.21 -2.69 -15.34
C VAL A 233 0.53 -1.87 -14.08
N LEU A 234 1.08 -2.51 -13.04
CA LEU A 234 1.45 -1.82 -11.79
C LEU A 234 2.65 -0.88 -11.94
N SER A 235 3.49 -1.09 -12.95
CA SER A 235 4.61 -0.18 -13.26
C SER A 235 4.21 0.92 -14.26
N SER A 236 2.96 0.92 -14.74
CA SER A 236 2.47 1.92 -15.69
C SER A 236 2.36 3.30 -15.03
N PRO A 237 2.71 4.40 -15.73
CA PRO A 237 2.40 5.76 -15.28
C PRO A 237 0.91 5.95 -14.95
N MET A 238 0.02 5.25 -15.66
CA MET A 238 -1.42 5.28 -15.39
C MET A 238 -1.78 4.70 -14.02
N PHE A 239 -0.98 3.77 -13.49
CA PHE A 239 -1.14 3.25 -12.14
C PHE A 239 -0.41 4.12 -11.12
N LEU A 240 0.84 4.50 -11.38
CA LEU A 240 1.70 5.20 -10.42
C LEU A 240 1.25 6.64 -10.16
N TYR A 241 0.73 7.33 -11.18
CA TYR A 241 0.30 8.72 -11.07
C TYR A 241 -1.23 8.82 -11.08
N LYS A 242 -1.75 9.86 -10.42
CA LYS A 242 -3.14 10.28 -10.55
C LYS A 242 -3.18 11.37 -11.63
N SER A 243 -3.44 10.99 -12.87
CA SER A 243 -3.58 11.95 -13.96
C SER A 243 -5.02 12.47 -14.01
N GLU A 244 -5.23 13.73 -13.64
CA GLU A 244 -6.49 14.43 -13.89
C GLU A 244 -6.51 14.93 -15.33
N SER A 245 -6.83 14.02 -16.26
CA SER A 245 -6.74 14.23 -17.71
C SER A 245 -7.66 15.35 -18.22
N SER A 246 -7.13 16.57 -18.33
CA SER A 246 -7.34 17.53 -19.42
C SER A 246 -6.46 18.78 -19.21
N LEU A 247 -5.54 19.04 -20.14
CA LEU A 247 -4.85 20.34 -20.27
C LEU A 247 -5.69 21.34 -21.09
N GLN A 248 -6.93 20.99 -21.38
CA GLN A 248 -7.87 21.77 -22.20
C GLN A 248 -9.05 22.23 -21.34
N ASP A 249 -8.98 23.50 -20.94
CA ASP A 249 -10.08 24.43 -20.63
C ASP A 249 -11.13 24.09 -19.58
N GLN A 250 -11.01 23.00 -18.82
CA GLN A 250 -11.87 22.75 -17.66
C GLN A 250 -11.08 22.82 -16.36
N GLN A 251 -11.18 23.96 -15.67
CA GLN A 251 -10.74 24.09 -14.27
C GLN A 251 -11.52 23.14 -13.34
N ILE A 252 -12.70 22.67 -13.73
CA ILE A 252 -13.57 21.78 -12.94
C ILE A 252 -13.23 20.32 -13.27
N ILE A 253 -13.02 19.51 -12.23
CA ILE A 253 -12.74 18.07 -12.39
C ILE A 253 -14.01 17.31 -12.82
N ARG A 254 -13.84 16.26 -13.62
CA ARG A 254 -14.94 15.39 -14.07
C ARG A 254 -15.53 14.59 -12.91
N GLN A 255 -16.72 14.04 -13.09
CA GLN A 255 -17.40 13.24 -12.06
C GLN A 255 -16.57 12.03 -11.62
N GLN A 256 -15.90 11.37 -12.56
CA GLN A 256 -15.00 10.24 -12.30
C GLN A 256 -13.76 10.68 -11.52
N GLU A 257 -13.18 11.83 -11.86
CA GLU A 257 -12.05 12.42 -11.14
C GLU A 257 -12.45 12.82 -9.72
N LEU A 258 -13.66 13.36 -9.53
CA LEU A 258 -14.20 13.66 -8.20
C LEU A 258 -14.40 12.40 -7.36
N ALA A 259 -14.90 11.30 -7.95
CA ALA A 259 -15.03 10.02 -7.24
C ALA A 259 -13.67 9.48 -6.77
N GLN A 260 -12.66 9.52 -7.65
CA GLN A 260 -11.30 9.11 -7.31
C GLN A 260 -10.69 10.03 -6.26
N ARG A 261 -10.79 11.35 -6.42
CA ARG A 261 -10.26 12.31 -5.46
C ARG A 261 -10.88 12.10 -4.08
N LEU A 262 -12.20 11.93 -4.02
CA LEU A 262 -12.92 11.67 -2.78
C LEU A 262 -12.51 10.34 -2.13
N SER A 263 -12.44 9.24 -2.90
CA SER A 263 -12.08 7.92 -2.37
C SER A 263 -10.63 7.88 -1.89
N TYR A 264 -9.69 8.44 -2.65
CA TYR A 264 -8.29 8.44 -2.24
C TYR A 264 -8.04 9.42 -1.09
N PHE A 265 -8.77 10.53 -1.04
CA PHE A 265 -8.68 11.43 0.09
C PHE A 265 -9.16 10.75 1.37
N LEU A 266 -10.32 10.09 1.35
CA LEU A 266 -10.96 9.57 2.57
C LEU A 266 -10.59 8.11 2.91
N TRP A 267 -10.09 7.32 1.97
CA TRP A 267 -9.75 5.90 2.17
C TRP A 267 -8.33 5.52 1.74
N SER A 268 -7.57 6.41 1.08
CA SER A 268 -6.31 6.04 0.41
C SER A 268 -6.45 4.86 -0.57
N ALA A 269 -7.66 4.66 -1.10
CA ALA A 269 -8.05 3.51 -1.92
C ALA A 269 -8.91 3.92 -3.12
N PRO A 270 -9.04 3.06 -4.15
CA PRO A 270 -9.93 3.30 -5.28
C PRO A 270 -11.40 3.52 -4.88
N ALA A 271 -12.14 4.18 -5.76
CA ALA A 271 -13.56 4.43 -5.57
C ALA A 271 -14.34 3.12 -5.67
N ASP A 272 -15.28 2.89 -4.74
CA ASP A 272 -16.14 1.71 -4.79
C ASP A 272 -17.18 1.79 -5.91
N ALA A 273 -17.91 0.68 -6.12
CA ALA A 273 -18.99 0.61 -7.10
C ALA A 273 -20.08 1.69 -6.88
N THR A 274 -20.31 2.14 -5.65
CA THR A 274 -21.31 3.18 -5.35
C THR A 274 -20.86 4.55 -5.86
N LEU A 275 -19.64 4.98 -5.53
CA LEU A 275 -19.06 6.22 -6.05
C LEU A 275 -18.96 6.18 -7.58
N THR A 276 -18.52 5.07 -8.14
CA THR A 276 -18.41 4.87 -9.59
C THR A 276 -19.77 5.03 -10.28
N ARG A 277 -20.82 4.40 -9.75
CA ARG A 277 -22.19 4.53 -10.28
C ARG A 277 -22.73 5.96 -10.17
N LEU A 278 -22.49 6.65 -9.06
CA LEU A 278 -22.92 8.05 -8.87
C LEU A 278 -22.18 8.99 -9.83
N ALA A 279 -20.89 8.76 -10.05
CA ALA A 279 -20.08 9.51 -11.01
C ALA A 279 -20.56 9.29 -12.45
N ASN A 280 -20.80 8.04 -12.84
CA ASN A 280 -21.32 7.69 -14.17
C ASN A 280 -22.72 8.26 -14.42
N ALA A 281 -23.54 8.39 -13.37
CA ALA A 281 -24.85 9.02 -13.44
C ALA A 281 -24.81 10.56 -13.40
N GLY A 282 -23.63 11.17 -13.25
CA GLY A 282 -23.48 12.63 -13.15
C GLY A 282 -24.04 13.25 -11.86
N LYS A 283 -24.22 12.46 -10.81
CA LYS A 283 -24.89 12.89 -9.56
C LYS A 283 -23.92 13.27 -8.43
N LEU A 284 -22.66 12.87 -8.51
CA LEU A 284 -21.72 12.98 -7.38
C LEU A 284 -21.38 14.43 -7.01
N SER A 285 -21.39 15.34 -7.99
CA SER A 285 -21.14 16.78 -7.76
C SER A 285 -22.30 17.51 -7.04
N ASP A 286 -23.48 16.90 -6.90
CA ASP A 286 -24.57 17.48 -6.11
C ASP A 286 -24.15 17.58 -4.64
N SER A 287 -24.31 18.75 -4.02
CA SER A 287 -23.80 19.00 -2.67
C SER A 287 -24.40 18.08 -1.60
N LYS A 288 -25.68 17.66 -1.75
CA LYS A 288 -26.32 16.74 -0.80
C LYS A 288 -25.80 15.32 -0.98
N VAL A 289 -25.66 14.87 -2.24
CA VAL A 289 -25.07 13.57 -2.56
C VAL A 289 -23.63 13.50 -2.07
N LEU A 290 -22.83 14.55 -2.34
CA LEU A 290 -21.45 14.63 -1.94
C LEU A 290 -21.31 14.57 -0.41
N ARG A 291 -22.15 15.31 0.34
CA ARG A 291 -22.20 15.24 1.81
C ARG A 291 -22.47 13.81 2.29
N GLN A 292 -23.51 13.17 1.76
CA GLN A 292 -23.89 11.81 2.14
C GLN A 292 -22.77 10.81 1.86
N GLN A 293 -22.08 10.96 0.73
CA GLN A 293 -20.93 10.11 0.42
C GLN A 293 -19.75 10.41 1.33
N THR A 294 -19.45 11.67 1.66
CA THR A 294 -18.43 12.00 2.66
C THR A 294 -18.69 11.31 4.00
N ASP A 295 -19.91 11.38 4.54
CA ASP A 295 -20.25 10.70 5.79
C ASP A 295 -20.08 9.19 5.69
N ARG A 296 -20.61 8.57 4.63
CA ARG A 296 -20.47 7.13 4.39
C ARG A 296 -19.01 6.67 4.33
N LEU A 297 -18.15 7.45 3.68
CA LEU A 297 -16.73 7.12 3.56
C LEU A 297 -16.01 7.29 4.90
N LEU A 298 -16.37 8.30 5.70
CA LEU A 298 -15.80 8.53 7.03
C LEU A 298 -16.28 7.50 8.07
N ASP A 299 -17.42 6.84 7.86
CA ASP A 299 -17.95 5.77 8.71
C ASP A 299 -17.41 4.38 8.36
N ASP A 300 -16.71 4.24 7.23
CA ASP A 300 -16.17 2.96 6.76
C ASP A 300 -14.78 2.72 7.35
N PRO A 301 -14.44 1.48 7.80
CA PRO A 301 -13.14 1.17 8.41
C PRO A 301 -11.91 1.56 7.57
N ARG A 302 -12.04 1.69 6.25
CA ARG A 302 -10.94 2.17 5.39
C ARG A 302 -10.53 3.61 5.69
N SER A 303 -11.35 4.41 6.38
CA SER A 303 -10.98 5.77 6.80
C SER A 303 -9.85 5.79 7.81
N THR A 304 -9.60 4.69 8.54
CA THR A 304 -8.46 4.55 9.45
C THR A 304 -7.13 4.77 8.73
N ALA A 305 -6.98 4.23 7.50
CA ALA A 305 -5.78 4.44 6.70
C ALA A 305 -5.57 5.92 6.33
N MET A 306 -6.66 6.65 6.04
CA MET A 306 -6.61 8.09 5.77
C MET A 306 -6.16 8.86 7.00
N ILE A 307 -6.77 8.62 8.16
CA ILE A 307 -6.47 9.42 9.34
C ILE A 307 -5.07 9.14 9.87
N HIS A 308 -4.60 7.89 9.82
CA HIS A 308 -3.21 7.54 10.15
C HIS A 308 -2.25 8.25 9.19
N GLY A 309 -2.51 8.20 7.87
CA GLY A 309 -1.68 8.86 6.87
C GLY A 309 -1.63 10.39 7.01
N LEU A 310 -2.79 11.03 7.22
CA LEU A 310 -2.91 12.47 7.43
C LEU A 310 -2.12 12.91 8.65
N VAL A 311 -2.30 12.24 9.79
CA VAL A 311 -1.63 12.61 11.04
C VAL A 311 -0.14 12.27 10.99
N HIS A 312 0.24 11.19 10.31
CA HIS A 312 1.64 10.87 10.05
C HIS A 312 2.36 12.02 9.33
N GLN A 313 1.80 12.52 8.23
CA GLN A 313 2.38 13.63 7.46
C GLN A 313 2.28 14.95 8.23
N TRP A 314 1.12 15.23 8.82
CA TRP A 314 0.88 16.48 9.54
C TRP A 314 1.85 16.65 10.70
N LEU A 315 2.05 15.63 11.53
CA LEU A 315 2.87 15.73 12.74
C LEU A 315 4.34 15.38 12.52
N ASP A 316 4.74 15.05 11.29
CA ASP A 316 6.11 14.65 10.91
C ASP A 316 6.56 13.34 11.59
N MET A 317 5.66 12.36 11.64
CA MET A 317 5.85 11.12 12.41
C MET A 317 6.96 10.21 11.86
N GLU A 318 7.43 10.42 10.62
CA GLU A 318 8.60 9.71 10.06
C GLU A 318 9.85 9.94 10.92
N ARG A 319 9.92 11.10 11.60
CA ARG A 319 11.05 11.49 12.43
C ARG A 319 11.27 10.56 13.62
N LEU A 320 10.25 9.81 14.05
CA LEU A 320 10.40 8.73 15.03
C LEU A 320 11.40 7.66 14.56
N ASP A 321 11.54 7.45 13.26
CA ASP A 321 12.39 6.42 12.69
C ASP A 321 13.85 6.83 12.52
N PHE A 322 14.18 8.10 12.71
CA PHE A 322 15.55 8.61 12.58
C PHE A 322 16.41 8.43 13.83
N PHE A 323 15.81 8.23 15.00
CA PHE A 323 16.54 8.20 16.26
C PHE A 323 16.68 6.77 16.81
N ASN A 324 17.93 6.42 17.14
CA ASN A 324 18.23 5.24 17.93
C ASN A 324 18.23 5.62 19.41
N VAL A 325 17.32 5.02 20.18
CA VAL A 325 17.22 5.30 21.61
C VAL A 325 18.40 4.67 22.36
N ASN A 326 19.02 5.43 23.25
CA ASN A 326 20.05 4.90 24.14
C ASN A 326 19.42 3.97 25.19
N LEU A 327 19.42 2.68 24.92
CA LEU A 327 18.81 1.66 25.79
C LEU A 327 19.48 1.53 27.17
N ILE A 328 20.72 2.02 27.33
CA ILE A 328 21.38 2.05 28.65
C ILE A 328 20.72 3.09 29.55
N LYS A 329 20.40 4.27 28.99
CA LYS A 329 19.73 5.37 29.71
C LYS A 329 18.21 5.16 29.79
N HIS A 330 17.59 4.60 28.76
CA HIS A 330 16.14 4.45 28.62
C HIS A 330 15.74 2.97 28.51
N ARG A 331 15.99 2.18 29.56
CA ARG A 331 15.86 0.71 29.57
C ARG A 331 14.44 0.18 29.34
N THR A 332 13.43 0.99 29.63
CA THR A 332 12.01 0.63 29.44
C THR A 332 11.53 0.87 28.02
N TYR A 333 12.39 1.38 27.14
CA TYR A 333 12.05 1.69 25.76
C TYR A 333 12.61 0.61 24.83
N ASP A 334 11.74 0.00 24.03
CA ASP A 334 12.11 -0.95 22.98
C ASP A 334 11.33 -0.67 21.69
N ASN A 335 11.49 -1.52 20.67
CA ASN A 335 10.76 -1.36 19.41
C ASN A 335 9.24 -1.53 19.57
N SER A 336 8.79 -2.36 20.52
CA SER A 336 7.36 -2.56 20.80
C SER A 336 6.75 -1.28 21.37
N VAL A 337 7.42 -0.65 22.33
CA VAL A 337 7.04 0.66 22.87
C VAL A 337 7.09 1.72 21.79
N LYS A 338 8.10 1.71 20.92
CA LYS A 338 8.19 2.65 19.77
C LYS A 338 6.99 2.55 18.84
N MET A 339 6.53 1.33 18.53
CA MET A 339 5.31 1.13 17.74
C MET A 339 4.10 1.65 18.51
N ALA A 340 3.96 1.26 19.78
CA ALA A 340 2.79 1.63 20.56
C ALA A 340 2.67 3.16 20.78
N VAL A 341 3.76 3.89 21.04
CA VAL A 341 3.69 5.36 21.19
C VAL A 341 3.34 6.06 19.88
N ARG A 342 3.69 5.46 18.72
CA ARG A 342 3.23 5.94 17.41
C ARG A 342 1.74 5.70 17.26
N ASP A 343 1.29 4.49 17.59
CA ASP A 343 -0.12 4.11 17.51
C ASP A 343 -0.99 4.93 18.47
N GLU A 344 -0.50 5.37 19.63
CA GLU A 344 -1.23 6.32 20.51
C GLU A 344 -1.71 7.56 19.75
N VAL A 345 -0.85 8.13 18.92
CA VAL A 345 -1.16 9.34 18.13
C VAL A 345 -2.24 9.03 17.09
N TYR A 346 -2.12 7.87 16.43
CA TYR A 346 -3.03 7.43 15.39
C TYR A 346 -4.40 7.04 15.94
N GLU A 347 -4.43 6.18 16.94
CA GLU A 347 -5.65 5.69 17.59
C GLU A 347 -6.39 6.81 18.33
N THR A 348 -5.68 7.77 18.93
CA THR A 348 -6.34 8.98 19.48
C THR A 348 -7.03 9.78 18.37
N SER A 349 -6.40 9.91 17.20
CA SER A 349 -6.97 10.66 16.08
C SER A 349 -8.14 9.92 15.42
N SER A 350 -8.04 8.59 15.28
CA SER A 350 -9.12 7.71 14.82
C SER A 350 -10.33 7.80 15.77
N PHE A 351 -10.11 7.69 17.08
CA PHE A 351 -11.14 7.87 18.10
C PHE A 351 -11.87 9.23 17.98
N LEU A 352 -11.13 10.32 17.75
CA LEU A 352 -11.74 11.64 17.57
C LEU A 352 -12.57 11.75 16.28
N LEU A 353 -12.14 11.10 15.20
CA LEU A 353 -12.86 11.07 13.94
C LEU A 353 -14.16 10.25 14.05
N GLU A 354 -14.05 9.03 14.60
CA GLU A 354 -15.15 8.08 14.77
C GLU A 354 -16.27 8.68 15.62
N GLU A 355 -15.92 9.21 16.79
CA GLU A 355 -16.86 9.84 17.73
C GLU A 355 -17.25 11.28 17.33
N ASN A 356 -16.72 11.78 16.21
CA ASN A 356 -16.88 13.15 15.72
C ASN A 356 -16.64 14.22 16.81
N ARG A 357 -15.58 14.02 17.59
CA ARG A 357 -15.17 14.88 18.71
C ARG A 357 -14.48 16.14 18.24
N SER A 358 -14.25 17.08 19.17
CA SER A 358 -13.51 18.29 18.84
C SER A 358 -12.04 17.95 18.65
N MET A 359 -11.44 18.40 17.54
CA MET A 359 -10.01 18.20 17.32
C MET A 359 -9.16 18.95 18.37
N THR A 360 -9.73 19.95 19.05
CA THR A 360 -9.07 20.68 20.14
C THR A 360 -8.81 19.81 21.38
N GLU A 361 -9.44 18.63 21.49
CA GLU A 361 -9.09 17.62 22.51
C GLU A 361 -7.63 17.15 22.35
N LEU A 362 -7.04 17.22 21.14
CA LEU A 362 -5.60 16.98 20.92
C LEU A 362 -4.69 18.00 21.61
N LEU A 363 -5.20 19.14 22.10
CA LEU A 363 -4.38 20.10 22.86
C LEU A 363 -4.42 19.85 24.37
N SER A 364 -5.53 19.32 24.90
CA SER A 364 -5.78 19.31 26.36
C SER A 364 -6.83 18.28 26.80
N ALA A 365 -6.76 17.05 26.28
CA ALA A 365 -7.63 15.97 26.76
C ALA A 365 -7.34 15.61 28.22
N ASP A 366 -8.39 15.30 28.98
CA ASP A 366 -8.34 14.70 30.32
C ASP A 366 -8.29 13.16 30.27
N TYR A 367 -7.93 12.62 29.12
CA TYR A 367 -7.85 11.18 28.84
C TYR A 367 -6.68 10.89 27.89
N VAL A 368 -6.32 9.62 27.80
CA VAL A 368 -5.44 9.07 26.76
C VAL A 368 -6.14 7.90 26.05
N VAL A 369 -5.69 7.56 24.85
CA VAL A 369 -6.12 6.36 24.13
C VAL A 369 -4.93 5.41 24.04
N ILE A 370 -4.91 4.36 24.86
CA ILE A 370 -3.74 3.50 25.06
C ILE A 370 -4.13 2.03 25.25
N ASN A 371 -3.17 1.13 25.05
CA ASN A 371 -3.28 -0.29 25.40
C ASN A 371 -2.45 -0.61 26.68
N ASN A 372 -2.40 -1.89 27.07
CA ASN A 372 -1.66 -2.33 28.26
C ASN A 372 -0.16 -1.98 28.21
N LEU A 373 0.49 -2.12 27.04
CA LEU A 373 1.92 -1.82 26.90
C LEU A 373 2.22 -0.36 27.23
N LEU A 374 1.44 0.58 26.67
CA LEU A 374 1.60 2.00 26.98
C LEU A 374 1.18 2.35 28.41
N ALA A 375 0.16 1.68 28.94
CA ALA A 375 -0.25 1.88 30.32
C ALA A 375 0.90 1.54 31.29
N GLN A 376 1.58 0.41 31.07
CA GLN A 376 2.79 0.05 31.82
C GLN A 376 3.92 1.05 31.61
N PHE A 377 4.15 1.48 30.36
CA PHE A 377 5.18 2.47 30.04
C PHE A 377 4.94 3.82 30.72
N TYR A 378 3.68 4.25 30.82
CA TYR A 378 3.28 5.51 31.47
C TYR A 378 3.03 5.39 32.97
N GLY A 379 2.97 4.18 33.53
CA GLY A 379 2.60 3.94 34.92
C GLY A 379 1.12 4.18 35.23
N ILE A 380 0.25 3.94 34.24
CA ILE A 380 -1.22 4.04 34.38
C ILE A 380 -1.75 2.63 34.72
N PRO A 381 -2.41 2.43 35.88
CA PRO A 381 -2.91 1.11 36.29
C PRO A 381 -4.20 0.73 35.54
N ASP A 382 -4.62 -0.53 35.73
CA ASP A 382 -5.96 -1.04 35.36
C ASP A 382 -6.29 -1.02 33.85
N VAL A 383 -5.29 -1.19 32.98
CA VAL A 383 -5.47 -1.35 31.53
C VAL A 383 -4.94 -2.72 31.09
N GLU A 384 -5.80 -3.56 30.53
CA GLU A 384 -5.46 -4.92 30.13
C GLU A 384 -5.69 -5.18 28.64
N GLY A 385 -4.81 -5.99 28.02
CA GLY A 385 -4.90 -6.40 26.61
C GLY A 385 -4.35 -5.39 25.61
N ASP A 386 -4.31 -5.80 24.35
CA ASP A 386 -3.55 -5.12 23.30
C ASP A 386 -4.33 -4.02 22.57
N ARG A 387 -5.66 -3.99 22.76
CA ARG A 387 -6.53 -2.99 22.14
C ARG A 387 -6.40 -1.63 22.81
N PHE A 388 -6.19 -0.60 21.98
CA PHE A 388 -6.26 0.79 22.37
C PHE A 388 -7.67 1.15 22.86
N ARG A 389 -7.75 1.88 23.98
CA ARG A 389 -9.00 2.36 24.56
C ARG A 389 -8.81 3.69 25.27
N LYS A 390 -9.89 4.46 25.33
CA LYS A 390 -9.93 5.67 26.15
C LYS A 390 -9.79 5.33 27.63
N VAL A 391 -8.85 5.99 28.31
CA VAL A 391 -8.61 5.90 29.75
C VAL A 391 -8.60 7.32 30.33
N THR A 392 -9.50 7.58 31.28
CA THR A 392 -9.57 8.87 31.98
C THR A 392 -8.35 9.08 32.87
N LEU A 393 -7.82 10.29 32.88
CA LEU A 393 -6.66 10.67 33.67
C LEU A 393 -7.07 11.36 34.99
N PRO A 394 -6.25 11.26 36.04
CA PRO A 394 -6.34 12.15 37.19
C PRO A 394 -6.10 13.62 36.81
N ASN A 395 -6.70 14.57 37.53
CA ASN A 395 -6.65 16.01 37.24
C ASN A 395 -5.22 16.60 37.08
N ASN A 396 -4.22 16.03 37.74
CA ASN A 396 -2.82 16.51 37.72
C ASN A 396 -1.91 15.63 36.84
N SER A 397 -2.48 14.80 35.97
CA SER A 397 -1.70 13.99 35.04
C SER A 397 -1.00 14.89 34.02
N PRO A 398 0.31 14.70 33.77
CA PRO A 398 1.00 15.40 32.69
C PRO A 398 0.65 14.83 31.30
N ARG A 399 -0.09 13.71 31.26
CA ARG A 399 -0.57 13.09 30.02
C ARG A 399 -1.82 13.79 29.50
N GLY A 400 -2.24 13.40 28.30
CA GLY A 400 -3.39 13.97 27.61
C GLY A 400 -3.00 15.06 26.61
N GLY A 401 -3.67 15.05 25.47
CA GLY A 401 -3.27 15.84 24.29
C GLY A 401 -1.88 15.46 23.75
N LEU A 402 -1.50 16.09 22.63
CA LEU A 402 -0.25 15.83 21.92
C LEU A 402 0.99 16.13 22.77
N LEU A 403 0.95 17.18 23.59
CA LEU A 403 2.07 17.54 24.46
C LEU A 403 2.33 16.52 25.59
N GLY A 404 1.35 15.66 25.89
CA GLY A 404 1.49 14.59 26.86
C GLY A 404 1.98 13.25 26.28
N MET A 405 2.05 13.12 24.95
CA MET A 405 2.36 11.85 24.26
C MET A 405 3.87 11.66 24.08
N ALA A 406 4.36 10.44 24.32
CA ALA A 406 5.79 10.15 24.25
C ALA A 406 6.38 10.28 22.84
N ALA A 407 5.60 9.98 21.79
CA ALA A 407 6.05 10.14 20.41
C ALA A 407 6.53 11.57 20.11
N ILE A 408 5.79 12.58 20.57
CA ILE A 408 6.14 13.98 20.35
C ILE A 408 7.47 14.33 21.03
N HIS A 409 7.68 13.84 22.24
CA HIS A 409 8.90 14.08 23.02
C HIS A 409 10.14 13.39 22.45
N LEU A 410 9.96 12.21 21.85
CA LEU A 410 11.03 11.48 21.18
C LEU A 410 11.46 12.17 19.89
N MET A 411 10.51 12.63 19.07
CA MET A 411 10.82 13.43 17.87
C MET A 411 11.54 14.75 18.21
N GLY A 412 11.24 15.31 19.37
CA GLY A 412 11.88 16.51 19.94
C GLY A 412 13.18 16.23 20.73
N GLY A 413 13.92 15.19 20.39
CA GLY A 413 15.19 14.82 21.02
C GLY A 413 16.18 14.23 20.01
N ASN A 414 17.16 13.46 20.50
CA ASN A 414 18.10 12.71 19.67
C ASN A 414 18.20 11.22 20.03
N GLY A 415 17.24 10.69 20.81
CA GLY A 415 17.25 9.32 21.34
C GLY A 415 18.09 9.13 22.61
N ASP A 416 18.98 10.08 22.93
CA ASP A 416 19.78 10.09 24.17
C ASP A 416 19.25 11.14 25.16
N GLU A 417 19.11 12.38 24.70
CA GLU A 417 18.71 13.57 25.46
C GLU A 417 17.51 14.28 24.81
N SER A 418 16.78 15.07 25.62
CA SER A 418 15.74 15.98 25.12
C SER A 418 16.36 17.22 24.45
N SER A 419 15.62 17.83 23.51
CA SER A 419 15.99 19.11 22.90
C SER A 419 14.87 20.15 23.03
N PRO A 420 15.02 21.14 23.94
CA PRO A 420 14.06 22.25 24.05
C PRO A 420 13.85 22.99 22.73
N VAL A 421 14.91 23.16 21.95
CA VAL A 421 14.84 23.89 20.67
C VAL A 421 13.94 23.14 19.69
N GLU A 422 14.13 21.83 19.54
CA GLU A 422 13.32 21.02 18.62
C GLU A 422 11.87 20.92 19.11
N ARG A 423 11.64 20.74 20.41
CA ARG A 423 10.30 20.68 20.99
C ARG A 423 9.54 22.00 20.83
N GLY A 424 10.17 23.13 21.16
CA GLY A 424 9.58 24.46 20.99
C GLY A 424 9.29 24.76 19.52
N ALA A 425 10.21 24.40 18.63
CA ALA A 425 10.03 24.56 17.19
C ALA A 425 8.88 23.71 16.65
N TRP A 426 8.73 22.47 17.14
CA TRP A 426 7.63 21.58 16.77
C TRP A 426 6.29 22.16 17.23
N VAL A 427 6.17 22.66 18.47
CA VAL A 427 4.94 23.30 18.97
C VAL A 427 4.57 24.51 18.13
N LEU A 428 5.53 25.39 17.85
CA LEU A 428 5.31 26.57 17.00
C LEU A 428 4.83 26.18 15.60
N ARG A 429 5.45 25.16 15.00
CA ARG A 429 5.14 24.69 13.64
C ARG A 429 3.80 23.98 13.54
N LYS A 430 3.51 23.05 14.46
CA LYS A 430 2.39 22.11 14.35
C LYS A 430 1.16 22.51 15.17
N LEU A 431 1.34 23.21 16.30
CA LEU A 431 0.23 23.61 17.17
C LEU A 431 -0.16 25.08 17.00
N LEU A 432 0.80 25.97 16.77
CA LEU A 432 0.57 27.42 16.72
C LEU A 432 0.57 28.00 15.30
N HIS A 433 0.80 27.19 14.26
CA HIS A 433 0.88 27.63 12.87
C HIS A 433 1.85 28.82 12.65
N GLN A 434 2.97 28.81 13.38
CA GLN A 434 4.02 29.84 13.35
C GLN A 434 5.38 29.17 13.15
N PRO A 435 5.62 28.46 12.03
CA PRO A 435 6.85 27.72 11.82
C PRO A 435 8.08 28.64 11.95
N PRO A 436 9.08 28.27 12.78
CA PRO A 436 10.32 29.02 12.80
C PRO A 436 11.08 28.85 11.47
N PRO A 437 11.93 29.83 11.08
CA PRO A 437 12.77 29.70 9.90
C PRO A 437 13.73 28.51 10.06
N PRO A 438 14.21 27.91 8.96
CA PRO A 438 15.23 26.88 9.04
C PRO A 438 16.49 27.41 9.74
N ALA A 439 17.18 26.53 10.46
CA ALA A 439 18.42 26.89 11.11
C ALA A 439 19.46 27.36 10.07
N PRO A 440 20.23 28.42 10.34
CA PRO A 440 21.26 28.89 9.42
C PRO A 440 22.37 27.84 9.28
N ALA A 441 22.97 27.71 8.10
CA ALA A 441 24.03 26.72 7.83
C ALA A 441 25.26 26.87 8.75
N ASN A 442 25.55 28.09 9.20
CA ASN A 442 26.72 28.43 10.00
C ASN A 442 26.36 28.64 11.48
N VAL A 443 25.78 27.63 12.14
CA VAL A 443 25.49 27.70 13.58
C VAL A 443 26.81 27.79 14.37
N PRO A 444 27.04 28.86 15.16
CA PRO A 444 28.29 29.02 15.90
C PRO A 444 28.44 27.95 16.98
N ASN A 445 29.62 27.32 17.04
CA ASN A 445 29.95 26.38 18.11
C ASN A 445 30.20 27.15 19.43
N LEU A 446 29.65 26.66 20.55
CA LEU A 446 29.91 27.17 21.90
C LEU A 446 31.23 26.66 22.48
N ALA A 447 32.32 26.66 21.68
CA ALA A 447 33.61 26.08 22.06
C ALA A 447 34.19 26.69 23.35
N ARG A 448 33.91 27.97 23.64
CA ARG A 448 34.36 28.64 24.88
C ARG A 448 33.74 28.04 26.17
N LEU A 449 32.71 27.21 26.05
CA LEU A 449 31.99 26.58 27.16
C LEU A 449 32.07 25.04 27.11
N SER A 450 32.92 24.46 26.24
CA SER A 450 33.02 23.01 26.05
C SER A 450 33.35 22.26 27.34
N ASP A 451 34.17 22.87 28.20
CA ASP A 451 34.69 22.25 29.41
C ASP A 451 33.79 22.49 30.63
N LYS A 452 32.66 23.19 30.44
CA LYS A 452 31.71 23.52 31.52
C LYS A 452 30.49 22.61 31.46
N VAL A 453 30.20 21.95 32.58
CA VAL A 453 28.90 21.32 32.79
C VAL A 453 27.87 22.40 33.08
N LEU A 454 27.01 22.65 32.09
CA LEU A 454 25.97 23.67 32.11
C LEU A 454 24.60 23.02 31.98
N THR A 455 23.59 23.65 32.58
CA THR A 455 22.20 23.28 32.31
C THR A 455 21.84 23.56 30.84
N THR A 456 20.86 22.84 30.29
CA THR A 456 20.36 23.11 28.93
C THR A 456 19.94 24.57 28.76
N ARG A 457 19.31 25.14 29.80
CA ARG A 457 18.89 26.54 29.84
C ARG A 457 20.08 27.50 29.78
N ASP A 458 21.15 27.24 30.52
CA ASP A 458 22.35 28.10 30.49
C ASP A 458 23.12 27.98 29.17
N ARG A 459 23.16 26.79 28.57
CA ARG A 459 23.74 26.59 27.22
C ARG A 459 22.98 27.39 26.17
N LEU A 460 21.64 27.35 26.20
CA LEU A 460 20.81 28.10 25.26
C LEU A 460 20.86 29.61 25.51
N LYS A 461 20.91 30.07 26.76
CA LYS A 461 21.18 31.48 27.07
C LYS A 461 22.49 31.97 26.48
N ALA A 462 23.56 31.18 26.59
CA ALA A 462 24.84 31.51 25.97
C ALA A 462 24.75 31.52 24.43
N HIS A 463 23.97 30.61 23.83
CA HIS A 463 23.72 30.59 22.38
C HIS A 463 22.96 31.84 21.90
N GLN A 464 22.07 32.38 22.74
CA GLN A 464 21.30 33.60 22.47
C GLN A 464 22.08 34.91 22.64
N GLU A 465 23.34 34.90 23.08
CA GLU A 465 24.14 36.14 23.17
C GLU A 465 24.34 36.79 21.78
N LEU A 466 24.27 35.99 20.72
CA LEU A 466 24.33 36.46 19.34
C LEU A 466 22.96 36.95 18.86
N PRO A 467 22.82 38.22 18.41
CA PRO A 467 21.52 38.80 18.03
C PRO A 467 20.75 37.99 16.97
N GLN A 468 21.46 37.39 16.02
CA GLN A 468 20.87 36.56 14.97
C GLN A 468 20.19 35.31 15.55
N CYS A 469 20.78 34.68 16.57
CA CYS A 469 20.20 33.50 17.22
C CYS A 469 19.05 33.90 18.15
N ALA A 470 19.22 35.00 18.90
CA ALA A 470 18.20 35.50 19.83
C ALA A 470 16.85 35.79 19.15
N SER A 471 16.86 36.26 17.90
CA SER A 471 15.66 36.63 17.14
C SER A 471 14.61 35.52 17.08
N CYS A 472 15.05 34.27 16.93
CA CYS A 472 14.18 33.10 16.83
C CYS A 472 14.09 32.36 18.16
N HIS A 473 15.20 32.20 18.87
CA HIS A 473 15.25 31.46 20.14
C HIS A 473 14.42 32.09 21.25
N ARG A 474 14.20 33.42 21.25
CA ARG A 474 13.24 34.07 22.16
C ARG A 474 11.80 33.58 22.00
N LYS A 475 11.45 33.04 20.83
CA LYS A 475 10.12 32.46 20.54
C LYS A 475 10.10 30.95 20.84
N ILE A 476 11.20 30.27 20.53
CA ILE A 476 11.32 28.81 20.58
C ILE A 476 11.61 28.31 21.99
N ASP A 477 12.68 28.81 22.60
CA ASP A 477 13.28 28.20 23.79
C ASP A 477 12.36 28.22 25.00
N PRO A 478 11.59 29.29 25.30
CA PRO A 478 10.65 29.27 26.42
C PRO A 478 9.68 28.09 26.34
N ILE A 479 9.03 27.88 25.19
CA ILE A 479 8.10 26.77 24.99
C ILE A 479 8.81 25.42 25.19
N GLY A 480 10.02 25.30 24.63
CA GLY A 480 10.87 24.12 24.83
C GLY A 480 11.17 23.82 26.30
N PHE A 481 11.48 24.86 27.08
CA PHE A 481 11.78 24.71 28.50
C PHE A 481 10.59 24.19 29.30
N GLY A 482 9.37 24.63 28.98
CA GLY A 482 8.17 24.11 29.65
C GLY A 482 7.89 22.64 29.36
N LEU A 483 8.57 22.03 28.39
CA LEU A 483 8.49 20.60 28.07
C LEU A 483 9.67 19.78 28.63
N GLU A 484 10.61 20.39 29.36
CA GLU A 484 11.81 19.69 29.84
C GLU A 484 11.51 18.67 30.95
N ASN A 485 10.35 18.75 31.61
CA ASN A 485 9.89 17.71 32.53
C ASN A 485 9.62 16.37 31.85
N PHE A 486 9.59 16.30 30.52
CA PHE A 486 9.62 15.03 29.79
C PHE A 486 11.06 14.71 29.39
N ASN A 487 11.52 13.49 29.67
CA ASN A 487 12.83 13.02 29.21
C ASN A 487 12.82 12.75 27.68
N ALA A 488 13.93 12.25 27.14
CA ALA A 488 14.07 11.99 25.71
C ALA A 488 13.02 11.01 25.14
N VAL A 489 12.51 10.07 25.94
CA VAL A 489 11.48 9.10 25.54
C VAL A 489 10.09 9.46 26.04
N GLY A 490 9.89 10.70 26.50
CA GLY A 490 8.58 11.19 26.92
C GLY A 490 8.09 10.72 28.28
N LEU A 491 8.96 10.24 29.17
CA LEU A 491 8.62 9.96 30.57
C LEU A 491 8.85 11.18 31.45
N TRP A 492 7.98 11.37 32.44
CA TRP A 492 8.05 12.51 33.35
C TRP A 492 9.25 12.43 34.31
N ARG A 493 9.87 13.57 34.58
CA ARG A 493 11.01 13.74 35.48
C ARG A 493 11.02 15.14 36.10
N THR A 494 11.62 15.27 37.28
CA THR A 494 11.76 16.55 38.01
C THR A 494 13.20 17.06 38.07
N GLU A 495 14.16 16.20 37.72
CA GLU A 495 15.59 16.49 37.75
C GLU A 495 16.25 16.05 36.44
N ASN A 496 17.30 16.78 36.07
CA ASN A 496 18.18 16.40 34.96
C ASN A 496 19.54 15.96 35.52
N ARG A 497 20.12 14.92 34.92
CA ARG A 497 21.39 14.32 35.34
C ARG A 497 22.36 14.32 34.17
N TYR A 498 23.53 14.89 34.40
CA TYR A 498 24.65 14.87 33.47
C TYR A 498 25.73 13.93 34.01
N GLU A 499 26.22 13.03 33.14
CA GLU A 499 27.33 12.13 33.43
C GLU A 499 28.35 12.19 32.29
N THR A 500 29.63 12.41 32.62
CA THR A 500 30.72 12.30 31.63
C THR A 500 31.09 10.83 31.40
N SER A 501 31.38 10.49 30.15
CA SER A 501 31.97 9.19 29.80
C SER A 501 33.50 9.24 29.94
N GLY A 502 34.09 8.43 30.83
CA GLY A 502 35.54 8.40 31.04
C GLY A 502 35.96 7.82 32.39
N LYS A 503 37.28 7.79 32.66
CA LYS A 503 37.85 7.33 33.96
C LYS A 503 37.50 8.25 35.13
N ASP A 504 37.31 9.54 34.87
CA ASP A 504 36.86 10.55 35.83
C ASP A 504 35.39 10.91 35.56
N GLN A 505 34.46 10.12 36.13
CA GLN A 505 33.03 10.36 36.00
C GLN A 505 32.60 11.56 36.85
N GLU A 506 32.30 12.70 36.23
CA GLU A 506 31.62 13.81 36.89
C GLU A 506 30.11 13.61 36.76
N LYS A 507 29.42 13.54 37.91
CA LYS A 507 27.96 13.40 37.99
C LYS A 507 27.38 14.67 38.57
N LYS A 508 26.53 15.36 37.80
CA LYS A 508 25.80 16.54 38.27
C LYS A 508 24.32 16.35 38.05
N THR A 509 23.54 16.73 39.05
CA THR A 509 22.08 16.70 39.01
C THR A 509 21.56 18.08 39.36
N TRP A 510 20.54 18.54 38.64
CA TRP A 510 19.84 19.79 38.96
C TRP A 510 18.33 19.64 38.76
N LYS A 511 17.56 20.41 39.54
CA LYS A 511 16.11 20.50 39.36
C LYS A 511 15.79 21.14 38.02
N ILE A 512 14.75 20.63 37.37
CA ILE A 512 14.24 21.20 36.13
C ILE A 512 13.44 22.45 36.48
N ASP A 513 13.77 23.55 35.80
CA ASP A 513 12.98 24.77 35.77
C ASP A 513 12.19 24.78 34.46
N PRO A 514 10.87 24.48 34.48
CA PRO A 514 10.01 24.54 33.30
C PRO A 514 9.42 25.92 33.06
N SER A 515 9.70 26.94 33.88
CA SER A 515 9.03 28.24 33.75
C SER A 515 9.52 29.03 32.52
N GLY A 516 8.67 29.94 32.04
CA GLY A 516 9.01 30.78 30.90
C GLY A 516 7.96 31.82 30.55
N GLN A 517 8.17 32.47 29.40
CA GLN A 517 7.23 33.42 28.84
C GLN A 517 7.08 33.14 27.35
N ILE A 518 5.84 32.95 26.89
CA ILE A 518 5.53 32.89 25.46
C ILE A 518 5.85 34.27 24.87
N HIS A 519 6.53 34.31 23.72
CA HIS A 519 6.95 35.57 23.11
C HIS A 519 5.74 36.50 22.85
N ASN A 520 5.77 37.70 23.44
CA ASN A 520 4.65 38.66 23.45
C ASN A 520 3.33 38.08 24.01
N GLY A 521 3.44 37.09 24.90
CA GLY A 521 2.31 36.38 25.50
C GLY A 521 2.48 36.21 27.02
N PRO A 522 1.66 35.31 27.62
CA PRO A 522 1.65 35.10 29.05
C PRO A 522 2.92 34.40 29.55
N THR A 523 3.22 34.61 30.83
CA THR A 523 4.19 33.84 31.60
C THR A 523 3.54 32.55 32.09
N PHE A 524 4.31 31.47 32.17
CA PHE A 524 3.90 30.20 32.76
C PHE A 524 4.92 29.76 33.80
N SER A 525 4.43 29.16 34.88
CA SER A 525 5.27 28.69 35.98
C SER A 525 5.71 27.24 35.78
N ASP A 526 4.92 26.44 35.07
CA ASP A 526 5.18 25.03 34.82
C ASP A 526 4.61 24.52 33.48
N TYR A 527 4.70 23.20 33.27
CA TYR A 527 4.16 22.52 32.10
C TYR A 527 2.64 22.66 31.98
N PHE A 528 1.90 22.64 33.08
CA PHE A 528 0.44 22.68 33.05
C PHE A 528 -0.05 24.05 32.61
N ASP A 529 0.54 25.11 33.16
CA ASP A 529 0.32 26.49 32.70
C ASP A 529 0.65 26.65 31.20
N LEU A 530 1.80 26.12 30.75
CA LEU A 530 2.18 26.14 29.34
C LEU A 530 1.15 25.41 28.48
N ARG A 531 0.77 24.18 28.85
CA ARG A 531 -0.21 23.36 28.13
C ARG A 531 -1.52 24.12 27.98
N ASP A 532 -2.01 24.74 29.05
CA ASP A 532 -3.28 25.45 29.06
C ASP A 532 -3.21 26.72 28.17
N HIS A 533 -2.08 27.44 28.16
CA HIS A 533 -1.85 28.54 27.22
C HIS A 533 -1.77 28.09 25.75
N ILE A 534 -1.16 26.95 25.45
CA ILE A 534 -1.16 26.40 24.09
C ILE A 534 -2.57 25.95 23.71
N ALA A 535 -3.30 25.32 24.63
CA ALA A 535 -4.66 24.85 24.43
C ALA A 535 -5.68 25.98 24.19
N SER A 536 -5.42 27.20 24.67
CA SER A 536 -6.25 28.36 24.36
C SER A 536 -6.11 28.83 22.91
N GLN A 537 -5.04 28.46 22.20
CA GLN A 537 -4.76 28.89 20.82
C GLN A 537 -5.48 28.05 19.76
N LYS A 538 -6.77 27.77 19.98
CA LYS A 538 -7.59 26.85 19.16
C LYS A 538 -7.64 27.24 17.68
N ASP A 539 -7.76 28.53 17.37
CA ASP A 539 -7.80 29.02 15.98
C ASP A 539 -6.49 28.78 15.23
N ALA A 540 -5.35 28.95 15.91
CA ALA A 540 -4.03 28.69 15.33
C ALA A 540 -3.83 27.20 15.07
N PHE A 541 -4.26 26.35 16.01
CA PHE A 541 -4.22 24.91 15.85
C PHE A 541 -5.14 24.41 14.73
N ALA A 542 -6.37 24.93 14.67
CA ALA A 542 -7.31 24.65 13.59
C ALA A 542 -6.77 25.09 12.23
N THR A 543 -6.04 26.21 12.16
CA THR A 543 -5.36 26.67 10.95
C THR A 543 -4.29 25.67 10.52
N SER A 544 -3.43 25.22 11.44
CA SER A 544 -2.40 24.21 11.13
C SER A 544 -3.01 22.88 10.66
N PHE A 545 -4.08 22.42 11.31
CA PHE A 545 -4.75 21.19 10.91
C PHE A 545 -5.43 21.34 9.55
N THR A 546 -6.09 22.48 9.30
CA THR A 546 -6.72 22.79 8.01
C THR A 546 -5.69 22.77 6.87
N SER A 547 -4.52 23.38 7.08
CA SER A 547 -3.42 23.30 6.11
C SER A 547 -3.05 21.86 5.79
N ALA A 548 -2.88 21.00 6.81
CA ALA A 548 -2.55 19.59 6.60
C ALA A 548 -3.66 18.81 5.88
N VAL A 549 -4.93 19.07 6.21
CA VAL A 549 -6.08 18.45 5.55
C VAL A 549 -6.12 18.84 4.07
N ILE A 550 -5.85 20.10 3.73
CA ILE A 550 -5.78 20.57 2.35
C ILE A 550 -4.58 19.92 1.63
N GLU A 551 -3.39 19.92 2.23
CA GLU A 551 -2.20 19.34 1.60
C GLU A 551 -2.39 17.85 1.30
N TYR A 552 -2.91 17.11 2.28
CA TYR A 552 -3.18 15.69 2.15
C TYR A 552 -4.29 15.41 1.12
N GLY A 553 -5.40 16.15 1.17
CA GLY A 553 -6.56 15.93 0.30
C GLY A 553 -6.39 16.43 -1.14
N MET A 554 -5.63 17.52 -1.33
CA MET A 554 -5.35 18.09 -2.65
C MET A 554 -4.03 17.58 -3.25
N GLY A 555 -3.18 16.91 -2.46
CA GLY A 555 -1.93 16.31 -2.93
C GLY A 555 -0.86 17.33 -3.35
N ARG A 556 -0.90 18.55 -2.81
CA ARG A 556 0.06 19.63 -3.10
C ARG A 556 0.33 20.49 -1.86
N PRO A 557 1.49 21.15 -1.74
CA PRO A 557 1.76 22.06 -0.64
C PRO A 557 0.80 23.26 -0.64
N ILE A 558 0.58 23.86 0.54
CA ILE A 558 -0.12 25.14 0.67
C ILE A 558 0.65 26.25 -0.04
N GLY A 559 -0.07 27.05 -0.82
CA GLY A 559 0.41 28.29 -1.42
C GLY A 559 -0.32 29.52 -0.86
N PHE A 560 0.15 30.71 -1.22
CA PHE A 560 -0.46 31.99 -0.81
C PHE A 560 -1.95 32.09 -1.20
N SER A 561 -2.33 31.48 -2.33
CA SER A 561 -3.72 31.47 -2.82
C SER A 561 -4.69 30.68 -1.92
N ASP A 562 -4.20 29.79 -1.06
CA ASP A 562 -5.04 28.95 -0.20
C ASP A 562 -5.50 29.67 1.08
N GLN A 563 -4.99 30.86 1.38
CA GLN A 563 -5.31 31.57 2.62
C GLN A 563 -6.81 31.80 2.81
N THR A 564 -7.52 32.14 1.73
CA THR A 564 -8.97 32.32 1.76
C THR A 564 -9.68 31.01 2.10
N LEU A 565 -9.29 29.90 1.44
CA LEU A 565 -9.83 28.57 1.70
C LEU A 565 -9.61 28.13 3.16
N ILE A 566 -8.39 28.34 3.68
CA ILE A 566 -8.05 28.02 5.07
C ILE A 566 -8.94 28.80 6.04
N ASN A 567 -9.06 30.11 5.85
CA ASN A 567 -9.87 30.97 6.72
C ASN A 567 -11.35 30.57 6.71
N GLU A 568 -11.89 30.20 5.55
CA GLU A 568 -13.27 29.75 5.41
C GLU A 568 -13.53 28.40 6.10
N ILE A 569 -12.63 27.44 5.95
CA ILE A 569 -12.73 26.14 6.63
C ILE A 569 -12.62 26.32 8.15
N VAL A 570 -11.63 27.10 8.63
CA VAL A 570 -11.46 27.36 10.07
C VAL A 570 -12.71 28.03 10.66
N LYS A 571 -13.30 28.99 9.95
CA LYS A 571 -14.56 29.64 10.36
C LYS A 571 -15.71 28.64 10.46
N GLN A 572 -15.91 27.81 9.44
CA GLN A 572 -16.95 26.77 9.46
C GLN A 572 -16.73 25.76 10.59
N SER A 573 -15.49 25.35 10.81
CA SER A 573 -15.13 24.45 11.91
C SER A 573 -15.41 25.09 13.27
N LYS A 574 -15.10 26.38 13.46
CA LYS A 574 -15.39 27.11 14.71
C LYS A 574 -16.88 27.14 15.04
N ASP A 575 -17.74 27.38 14.03
CA ASP A 575 -19.20 27.33 14.18
C ASP A 575 -19.72 25.94 14.58
N LYS A 576 -18.90 24.90 14.40
CA LYS A 576 -19.16 23.50 14.76
C LYS A 576 -18.23 22.99 15.87
N ASN A 577 -17.75 23.88 16.73
CA ASN A 577 -16.88 23.56 17.87
C ASN A 577 -15.62 22.73 17.50
N TYR A 578 -15.07 22.98 16.32
CA TYR A 578 -13.90 22.31 15.75
C TYR A 578 -14.04 20.78 15.70
N THR A 579 -15.24 20.27 15.46
CA THR A 579 -15.48 18.84 15.28
C THR A 579 -14.66 18.29 14.11
N PHE A 580 -14.06 17.11 14.32
CA PHE A 580 -13.07 16.52 13.43
C PHE A 580 -13.59 16.37 12.00
N ARG A 581 -14.82 15.86 11.83
CA ARG A 581 -15.45 15.66 10.51
C ARG A 581 -15.75 16.97 9.78
N THR A 582 -15.92 18.09 10.49
CA THR A 582 -16.25 19.37 9.86
C THR A 582 -15.16 19.86 8.92
N PHE A 583 -13.88 19.63 9.24
CA PHE A 583 -12.76 20.02 8.37
C PHE A 583 -12.82 19.31 7.00
N PHE A 584 -13.09 18.00 7.00
CA PHE A 584 -13.24 17.22 5.76
C PHE A 584 -14.45 17.67 4.96
N HIS A 585 -15.61 17.82 5.61
CA HIS A 585 -16.82 18.32 4.95
C HIS A 585 -16.64 19.71 4.35
N ALA A 586 -16.00 20.63 5.09
CA ALA A 586 -15.77 21.99 4.64
C ALA A 586 -14.87 22.02 3.39
N LEU A 587 -13.79 21.23 3.38
CA LEU A 587 -12.93 21.11 2.20
C LEU A 587 -13.67 20.48 1.01
N ILE A 588 -14.29 19.32 1.20
CA ILE A 588 -14.92 18.55 0.11
C ILE A 588 -16.06 19.33 -0.55
N GLN A 589 -16.82 20.09 0.24
CA GLN A 589 -17.92 20.91 -0.27
C GLN A 589 -17.45 22.17 -0.98
N HIS A 590 -16.24 22.64 -0.67
CA HIS A 590 -15.67 23.84 -1.26
C HIS A 590 -15.47 23.69 -2.78
N GLU A 591 -15.59 24.79 -3.51
CA GLU A 591 -15.40 24.77 -4.97
C GLU A 591 -14.00 24.33 -5.39
N GLN A 592 -12.98 24.69 -4.61
CA GLN A 592 -11.58 24.36 -4.90
C GLN A 592 -11.33 22.84 -4.89
N PHE A 593 -12.05 22.08 -4.06
CA PHE A 593 -11.96 20.61 -4.08
C PHE A 593 -12.54 19.99 -5.35
N LYS A 594 -13.42 20.71 -6.04
CA LYS A 594 -14.02 20.33 -7.34
C LYS A 594 -13.26 20.94 -8.52
N ARG A 595 -12.10 21.57 -8.27
CA ARG A 595 -11.27 22.21 -9.29
C ARG A 595 -9.84 21.65 -9.28
N LYS A 596 -9.10 21.85 -10.37
CA LYS A 596 -7.68 21.50 -10.50
C LYS A 596 -6.78 22.44 -9.72
#